data_AF-A0AAX0B9B8-F1
#
_entry.id   AF-A0AAX0B9B8-F1
#
_cell.length_a   1.000
_cell.length_b   1.000
_cell.length_c   1.000
_cell.angle_alpha   90.00
_cell.angle_beta   90.00
_cell.angle_gamma   90.00
#
_symmetry.space_group_name_H-M   'P 1'
#
loop_
_entity.id
_entity.type
_entity.pdbx_description
1 polymer ?
#
loop_
_entity_poly.entity_id
_entity_poly.type
_entity_poly.pdbx_seq_one_letter_code
_entity_poly.pdbx_strand_id
1 'polypeptide(L)'
;MKRNKSVKVFGIIFVIAALLIFINLIPTLRLKASNMHIIEGEWVNVYYEDEEAAAKDVFQLANARAGELAEKLGFSEKQNINIYIYDHQSTMQMKKYGLIGPMLGLDWYIGDNIGTNVILTSPANPGKVHDYDNNKQAALHEMVHAYVSILNPHIRLWLTEGTALYLSNGEPFYKRYAYNNVSSMEKFNG
;
A
#
# COMPACT_ATOMS: atom_id res chain seq x y z
N MET A 1 -23.19 32.73 36.55
CA MET A 1 -24.11 31.95 35.67
C MET A 1 -23.59 31.65 34.24
N LYS A 2 -22.33 31.94 33.86
CA LYS A 2 -21.81 31.70 32.48
C LYS A 2 -21.27 30.28 32.22
N ARG A 3 -20.93 29.51 33.27
CA ARG A 3 -20.24 28.21 33.16
C ARG A 3 -21.05 27.14 32.39
N ASN A 4 -22.38 27.14 32.52
CA ASN A 4 -23.25 26.17 31.83
C ASN A 4 -23.38 26.40 30.32
N LYS A 5 -23.26 27.64 29.84
CA LYS A 5 -23.32 27.92 28.39
C LYS A 5 -22.02 27.50 27.70
N SER A 6 -20.87 27.82 28.30
CA SER A 6 -19.56 27.42 27.76
C SER A 6 -19.40 25.90 27.70
N VAL A 7 -19.79 25.16 28.75
CA VAL A 7 -19.73 23.68 28.76
C VAL A 7 -20.60 23.06 27.67
N LYS A 8 -21.82 23.61 27.44
CA LYS A 8 -22.69 23.16 26.35
C LYS A 8 -22.09 23.42 24.97
N VAL A 9 -21.49 24.60 24.76
CA VAL A 9 -20.82 24.94 23.49
C VAL A 9 -19.63 24.03 23.23
N PHE A 10 -18.77 23.80 24.23
CA PHE A 10 -17.66 22.85 24.12
C PHE A 10 -18.15 21.43 23.83
N GLY A 11 -19.24 21.00 24.48
CA GLY A 11 -19.86 19.70 24.20
C GLY A 11 -20.33 19.57 22.74
N ILE A 12 -20.98 20.60 22.20
CA ILE A 12 -21.42 20.63 20.79
C ILE A 12 -20.22 20.57 19.83
N ILE A 13 -19.19 21.38 20.08
CA ILE A 13 -17.97 21.38 19.25
C ILE A 13 -17.31 20.00 19.27
N PHE A 14 -17.22 19.37 20.44
CA PHE A 14 -16.65 18.03 20.58
C PHE A 14 -17.43 16.99 19.78
N VAL A 15 -18.76 17.01 19.85
CA VAL A 15 -19.62 16.09 19.09
C VAL A 15 -19.44 16.30 17.59
N ILE A 16 -19.39 17.55 17.12
CA ILE A 16 -19.15 17.85 15.70
C ILE A 16 -17.77 17.36 15.27
N ALA A 17 -16.72 17.61 16.08
CA ALA A 17 -15.37 17.14 15.77
C ALA A 17 -15.31 15.60 15.69
N ALA A 18 -15.94 14.89 16.63
CA ALA A 18 -16.01 13.44 16.62
C ALA A 18 -16.76 12.91 15.38
N LEU A 19 -17.86 13.57 14.98
CA LEU A 19 -18.60 13.22 13.76
C LEU A 19 -17.74 13.41 12.50
N LEU A 20 -17.00 14.52 12.40
CA LEU A 20 -16.11 14.76 11.27
C LEU A 20 -15.00 13.72 11.16
N ILE A 21 -14.41 13.33 12.30
CA ILE A 21 -13.41 12.25 12.35
C ILE A 21 -14.05 10.94 11.90
N PHE A 22 -15.25 10.62 12.37
CA PHE A 22 -15.94 9.39 11.96
C PHE A 22 -16.26 9.39 10.45
N ILE A 23 -16.77 10.50 9.92
CA ILE A 23 -17.07 10.66 8.49
C ILE A 23 -15.80 10.48 7.65
N ASN A 24 -14.66 11.03 8.10
CA ASN A 24 -13.38 10.85 7.42
C ASN A 24 -13.00 9.37 7.28
N LEU A 25 -13.28 8.54 8.28
CA LEU A 25 -12.89 7.12 8.30
C LEU A 25 -13.83 6.20 7.53
N ILE A 26 -14.99 6.68 7.04
CA ILE A 26 -15.94 5.84 6.29
C ILE A 26 -15.27 5.09 5.12
N PRO A 27 -14.42 5.73 4.27
CA PRO A 27 -13.77 5.03 3.16
C PRO A 27 -12.83 3.90 3.60
N THR A 28 -12.24 3.98 4.80
CA THR A 28 -11.25 3.00 5.30
C THR A 28 -11.91 1.74 5.86
N LEU A 29 -13.22 1.74 6.07
CA LEU A 29 -13.96 0.60 6.64
C LEU A 29 -14.08 -0.59 5.70
N ARG A 30 -13.94 -0.38 4.38
CA ARG A 30 -14.06 -1.42 3.36
C ARG A 30 -13.09 -1.16 2.22
N LEU A 31 -12.14 -2.08 2.03
CA LEU A 31 -11.19 -2.00 0.92
C LEU A 31 -11.91 -2.24 -0.41
N LYS A 32 -12.61 -3.37 -0.52
CA LYS A 32 -13.37 -3.71 -1.74
C LYS A 32 -14.40 -2.62 -2.10
N ALA A 33 -14.23 -2.00 -3.27
CA ALA A 33 -15.24 -1.13 -3.87
C ALA A 33 -16.35 -1.96 -4.53
N SER A 34 -17.52 -1.36 -4.73
CA SER A 34 -18.71 -2.09 -5.23
C SER A 34 -18.56 -2.62 -6.65
N ASN A 35 -17.70 -2.00 -7.46
CA ASN A 35 -17.41 -2.36 -8.84
C ASN A 35 -16.21 -3.31 -8.98
N MET A 36 -15.60 -3.78 -7.88
CA MET A 36 -14.39 -4.59 -8.00
C MET A 36 -14.65 -6.02 -8.48
N HIS A 37 -13.92 -6.40 -9.53
CA HIS A 37 -13.74 -7.75 -10.03
C HIS A 37 -12.67 -8.51 -9.23
N ILE A 38 -12.55 -9.82 -9.44
CA ILE A 38 -11.57 -10.67 -8.75
C ILE A 38 -10.86 -11.61 -9.73
N ILE A 39 -9.55 -11.73 -9.58
CA ILE A 39 -8.71 -12.78 -10.15
C ILE A 39 -8.25 -13.66 -8.99
N GLU A 40 -8.77 -14.88 -8.91
CA GLU A 40 -8.41 -15.83 -7.86
C GLU A 40 -7.14 -16.59 -8.25
N GLY A 41 -6.16 -16.62 -7.34
CA GLY A 41 -4.87 -17.27 -7.54
C GLY A 41 -4.57 -18.33 -6.51
N GLU A 42 -3.57 -19.15 -6.84
CA GLU A 42 -3.05 -20.14 -5.93
C GLU A 42 -2.38 -19.52 -4.71
N TRP A 43 -1.82 -18.31 -4.81
CA TRP A 43 -1.16 -17.65 -3.67
C TRP A 43 -1.81 -16.32 -3.28
N VAL A 44 -2.28 -15.56 -4.27
CA VAL A 44 -2.84 -14.22 -4.06
C VAL A 44 -4.19 -14.09 -4.76
N ASN A 45 -5.08 -13.30 -4.18
CA ASN A 45 -6.28 -12.83 -4.88
C ASN A 45 -6.10 -11.36 -5.26
N VAL A 46 -6.39 -11.02 -6.51
CA VAL A 46 -6.34 -9.63 -6.97
C VAL A 46 -7.75 -9.12 -7.22
N TYR A 47 -8.13 -8.08 -6.47
CA TYR A 47 -9.33 -7.30 -6.69
C TYR A 47 -8.97 -6.06 -7.49
N TYR A 48 -9.73 -5.74 -8.53
CA TYR A 48 -9.45 -4.60 -9.39
C TYR A 48 -10.74 -3.92 -9.84
N GLU A 49 -10.65 -2.63 -10.18
CA GLU A 49 -11.75 -1.84 -10.76
C GLU A 49 -11.84 -2.13 -12.27
N ASP A 50 -11.58 -1.17 -13.16
CA ASP A 50 -11.85 -1.34 -14.59
C ASP A 50 -10.60 -1.78 -15.41
N GLU A 51 -9.39 -1.55 -14.87
CA GLU A 51 -8.12 -1.78 -15.58
C GLU A 51 -7.65 -3.25 -15.57
N GLU A 52 -8.41 -4.15 -16.22
CA GLU A 52 -8.17 -5.61 -16.20
C GLU A 52 -6.78 -6.03 -16.68
N ALA A 53 -6.25 -5.41 -17.73
CA ALA A 53 -4.94 -5.77 -18.28
C ALA A 53 -3.81 -5.50 -17.26
N ALA A 54 -3.85 -4.33 -16.62
CA ALA A 54 -2.89 -3.98 -15.58
C ALA A 54 -3.04 -4.86 -14.34
N ALA A 55 -4.28 -5.19 -13.96
CA ALA A 55 -4.55 -6.11 -12.86
C ALA A 55 -4.01 -7.52 -13.13
N LYS A 56 -4.13 -8.02 -14.37
CA LYS A 56 -3.57 -9.31 -14.78
C LYS A 56 -2.05 -9.32 -14.71
N ASP A 57 -1.39 -8.25 -15.11
CA ASP A 57 0.07 -8.16 -15.03
C ASP A 57 0.56 -8.17 -13.58
N VAL A 58 -0.11 -7.42 -12.69
CA VAL A 58 0.16 -7.46 -11.25
C VAL A 58 -0.10 -8.86 -10.69
N PHE A 59 -1.23 -9.47 -11.04
CA PHE A 59 -1.58 -10.83 -10.62
C PHE A 59 -0.52 -11.85 -11.03
N GLN A 60 -0.10 -11.85 -12.29
CA GLN A 60 0.89 -12.80 -12.81
C GLN A 60 2.22 -12.65 -12.06
N LEU A 61 2.69 -11.41 -11.86
CA LEU A 61 3.92 -11.13 -11.13
C LEU A 61 3.82 -11.58 -9.67
N ALA A 62 2.76 -11.14 -8.97
CA ALA A 62 2.53 -11.42 -7.55
C ALA A 62 2.37 -12.93 -7.31
N ASN A 63 1.51 -13.59 -8.07
CA ASN A 63 1.24 -15.01 -7.89
C ASN A 63 2.46 -15.88 -8.22
N ALA A 64 3.28 -15.51 -9.22
CA ALA A 64 4.49 -16.23 -9.57
C ALA A 64 5.58 -16.15 -8.47
N ARG A 65 5.67 -15.02 -7.76
CA ARG A 65 6.70 -14.80 -6.73
C ARG A 65 6.24 -15.04 -5.30
N ALA A 66 4.94 -15.17 -5.07
CA ALA A 66 4.38 -15.27 -3.72
C ALA A 66 4.96 -16.45 -2.91
N GLY A 67 5.08 -17.64 -3.53
CA GLY A 67 5.65 -18.82 -2.86
C GLY A 67 7.11 -18.62 -2.45
N GLU A 68 7.94 -18.10 -3.37
CA GLU A 68 9.34 -17.75 -3.11
C GLU A 68 9.46 -16.76 -1.93
N LEU A 69 8.64 -15.71 -1.92
CA LEU A 69 8.66 -14.70 -0.86
C LEU A 69 8.20 -15.27 0.49
N ALA A 70 7.16 -16.10 0.49
CA ALA A 70 6.67 -16.77 1.69
C ALA A 70 7.75 -17.68 2.29
N GLU A 71 8.43 -18.49 1.47
CA GLU A 71 9.50 -19.37 1.90
C GLU A 71 10.69 -18.58 2.48
N LYS A 72 11.13 -17.50 1.81
CA LYS A 72 12.22 -16.64 2.31
C LYS A 72 11.89 -15.99 3.66
N LEU A 73 10.61 -15.78 3.95
CA LEU A 73 10.13 -15.26 5.23
C LEU A 73 9.84 -16.35 6.27
N GLY A 74 10.09 -17.62 5.93
CA GLY A 74 9.97 -18.75 6.84
C GLY A 74 8.56 -19.31 6.99
N PHE A 75 7.63 -18.99 6.08
CA PHE A 75 6.30 -19.59 6.09
C PHE A 75 6.34 -21.01 5.52
N SER A 76 5.83 -21.96 6.28
CA SER A 76 5.62 -23.35 5.84
C SER A 76 4.24 -23.57 5.21
N GLU A 77 3.33 -22.60 5.35
CA GLU A 77 1.96 -22.66 4.89
C GLU A 77 1.63 -21.44 4.03
N LYS A 78 0.72 -21.63 3.06
CA LYS A 78 0.20 -20.54 2.24
C LYS A 78 -0.49 -19.50 3.13
N GLN A 79 -0.13 -18.24 2.94
CA GLN A 79 -0.83 -17.12 3.55
C GLN A 79 -1.88 -16.55 2.61
N ASN A 80 -2.97 -16.04 3.17
CA ASN A 80 -4.00 -15.39 2.37
C ASN A 80 -3.68 -13.91 2.17
N ILE A 81 -3.13 -13.58 1.00
CA ILE A 81 -2.82 -12.22 0.59
C ILE A 81 -3.85 -11.75 -0.44
N ASN A 82 -4.49 -10.62 -0.16
CA ASN A 82 -5.38 -9.95 -1.10
C ASN A 82 -4.74 -8.65 -1.57
N ILE A 83 -4.80 -8.38 -2.87
CA ILE A 83 -4.32 -7.15 -3.47
C ILE A 83 -5.52 -6.40 -4.00
N TYR A 84 -5.74 -5.16 -3.57
CA TYR A 84 -6.80 -4.28 -4.03
C TYR A 84 -6.19 -3.19 -4.92
N ILE A 85 -6.48 -3.24 -6.20
CA ILE A 85 -6.00 -2.30 -7.21
C ILE A 85 -7.11 -1.30 -7.50
N TYR A 86 -6.81 -0.02 -7.35
CA TYR A 86 -7.71 1.09 -7.64
C TYR A 86 -7.23 1.86 -8.86
N ASP A 87 -8.13 2.25 -9.75
CA ASP A 87 -7.80 2.94 -11.00
C ASP A 87 -7.24 4.34 -10.76
N HIS A 88 -7.53 4.92 -9.59
CA HIS A 88 -7.04 6.24 -9.21
C HIS A 88 -6.31 6.21 -7.87
N GLN A 89 -5.14 6.87 -7.83
CA GLN A 89 -4.34 7.05 -6.62
C GLN A 89 -5.14 7.70 -5.49
N SER A 90 -6.03 8.64 -5.82
CA SER A 90 -6.92 9.28 -4.84
C SER A 90 -7.84 8.28 -4.16
N THR A 91 -8.42 7.34 -4.91
CA THR A 91 -9.24 6.26 -4.35
C THR A 91 -8.43 5.40 -3.40
N MET A 92 -7.24 4.97 -3.81
CA MET A 92 -6.33 4.18 -2.97
C MET A 92 -5.97 4.93 -1.67
N GLN A 93 -5.57 6.20 -1.77
CA GLN A 93 -5.25 7.05 -0.62
C GLN A 93 -6.44 7.25 0.31
N MET A 94 -7.66 7.35 -0.23
CA MET A 94 -8.88 7.41 0.58
C MET A 94 -9.10 6.13 1.38
N LYS A 95 -8.77 4.97 0.81
CA LYS A 95 -8.90 3.68 1.51
C LYS A 95 -7.92 3.54 2.68
N LYS A 96 -6.76 4.20 2.62
CA LYS A 96 -5.81 4.25 3.75
C LYS A 96 -6.13 5.35 4.76
N TYR A 97 -6.24 6.60 4.30
CA TYR A 97 -6.22 7.79 5.15
C TYR A 97 -7.60 8.45 5.33
N GLY A 98 -8.63 7.90 4.68
CA GLY A 98 -9.97 8.48 4.69
C GLY A 98 -10.14 9.61 3.69
N LEU A 99 -11.23 10.37 3.81
CA LEU A 99 -11.57 11.48 2.90
C LEU A 99 -10.46 12.53 2.74
N ILE A 100 -9.61 12.71 3.76
CA ILE A 100 -8.48 13.64 3.70
C ILE A 100 -7.30 13.13 2.86
N GLY A 101 -7.22 11.82 2.57
CA GLY A 101 -6.06 11.20 1.91
C GLY A 101 -5.58 11.94 0.65
N PRO A 102 -6.46 12.18 -0.34
CA PRO A 102 -6.10 12.92 -1.56
C PRO A 102 -5.62 14.35 -1.33
N MET A 103 -5.97 14.97 -0.20
CA MET A 103 -5.58 16.34 0.13
C MET A 103 -4.16 16.44 0.71
N LEU A 104 -3.54 15.30 1.04
CA LEU A 104 -2.19 15.25 1.60
C LEU A 104 -1.08 15.43 0.55
N GLY A 105 -1.40 15.40 -0.74
CA GLY A 105 -0.44 15.62 -1.83
C GLY A 105 0.64 14.55 -1.91
N LEU A 106 0.32 13.30 -1.55
CA LEU A 106 1.26 12.18 -1.52
C LEU A 106 1.44 11.57 -2.93
N ASP A 107 1.93 12.36 -3.89
CA ASP A 107 2.05 11.93 -5.30
C ASP A 107 2.93 10.66 -5.46
N TRP A 108 3.89 10.44 -4.54
CA TRP A 108 4.79 9.28 -4.51
C TRP A 108 4.15 8.01 -3.91
N TYR A 109 3.01 8.14 -3.23
CA TYR A 109 2.41 7.04 -2.47
C TYR A 109 1.40 6.29 -3.34
N ILE A 110 1.84 5.17 -3.92
CA ILE A 110 1.08 4.36 -4.88
C ILE A 110 0.67 2.99 -4.35
N GLY A 111 1.22 2.55 -3.22
CA GLY A 111 0.90 1.29 -2.58
C GLY A 111 1.14 1.34 -1.08
N ASP A 112 0.50 0.42 -0.36
CA ASP A 112 0.72 0.16 1.07
C ASP A 112 0.08 -1.20 1.44
N ASN A 113 0.22 -1.62 2.68
CA ASN A 113 -0.52 -2.73 3.26
C ASN A 113 -1.41 -2.32 4.45
N ILE A 114 -2.47 -3.10 4.67
CA ILE A 114 -3.36 -3.03 5.83
C ILE A 114 -3.52 -4.46 6.34
N GLY A 115 -2.65 -4.84 7.29
CA GLY A 115 -2.45 -6.23 7.67
C GLY A 115 -2.01 -7.04 6.46
N THR A 116 -2.73 -8.11 6.14
CA THR A 116 -2.45 -9.00 5.01
C THR A 116 -2.98 -8.50 3.66
N ASN A 117 -3.65 -7.34 3.64
CA ASN A 117 -4.22 -6.79 2.42
C ASN A 117 -3.30 -5.72 1.85
N VAL A 118 -2.89 -5.89 0.61
CA VAL A 118 -2.18 -4.87 -0.17
C VAL A 118 -3.21 -3.94 -0.81
N ILE A 119 -2.94 -2.64 -0.79
CA ILE A 119 -3.65 -1.65 -1.61
C ILE A 119 -2.66 -1.07 -2.62
N LEU A 120 -3.10 -0.89 -3.85
CA LEU A 120 -2.24 -0.45 -4.95
C LEU A 120 -3.01 0.47 -5.90
N THR A 121 -2.32 1.44 -6.46
CA THR A 121 -2.81 2.24 -7.58
C THR A 121 -2.57 1.47 -8.87
N SER A 122 -3.53 1.42 -9.79
CA SER A 122 -3.39 0.68 -11.05
C SER A 122 -2.14 1.13 -11.82
N PRO A 123 -1.30 0.19 -12.29
CA PRO A 123 -0.19 0.51 -13.19
C PRO A 123 -0.62 1.25 -14.46
N ALA A 124 -1.86 1.06 -14.93
CA ALA A 124 -2.42 1.80 -16.07
C ALA A 124 -2.53 3.31 -15.80
N ASN A 125 -2.64 3.69 -14.52
CA ASN A 125 -2.81 5.06 -14.05
C ASN A 125 -1.81 5.34 -12.90
N PRO A 126 -0.50 5.31 -13.16
CA PRO A 126 0.51 5.17 -12.11
C PRO A 126 0.69 6.42 -11.24
N GLY A 127 0.07 7.54 -11.60
CA GLY A 127 0.28 8.84 -10.97
C GLY A 127 1.36 9.65 -11.70
N LYS A 128 1.83 10.72 -11.06
CA LYS A 128 2.70 11.73 -11.72
C LYS A 128 4.19 11.41 -11.68
N VAL A 129 4.61 10.62 -10.71
CA VAL A 129 6.04 10.39 -10.40
C VAL A 129 6.45 8.93 -10.57
N HIS A 130 5.55 8.11 -11.09
CA HIS A 130 5.68 6.67 -11.28
C HIS A 130 5.31 6.31 -12.72
N ASP A 131 5.76 5.14 -13.15
CA ASP A 131 5.49 4.56 -14.46
C ASP A 131 4.80 3.20 -14.25
N TYR A 132 4.43 2.56 -15.36
CA TYR A 132 3.73 1.29 -15.32
C TYR A 132 4.53 0.20 -14.59
N ASP A 133 5.82 0.09 -14.89
CA ASP A 133 6.65 -1.01 -14.39
C ASP A 133 7.01 -0.83 -12.93
N ASN A 134 7.38 0.39 -12.50
CA ASN A 134 7.68 0.65 -11.11
C ASN A 134 6.45 0.47 -10.21
N ASN A 135 5.26 0.82 -10.68
CA ASN A 135 4.03 0.63 -9.94
C ASN A 135 3.67 -0.87 -9.85
N LYS A 136 3.76 -1.59 -10.98
CA LYS A 136 3.59 -3.05 -10.98
C LYS A 136 4.55 -3.74 -10.00
N GLN A 137 5.81 -3.33 -9.95
CA GLN A 137 6.80 -3.89 -9.01
C GLN A 137 6.52 -3.54 -7.55
N ALA A 138 5.89 -2.40 -7.27
CA ALA A 138 5.50 -2.03 -5.91
C ALA A 138 4.59 -3.09 -5.26
N ALA A 139 3.79 -3.83 -6.04
CA ALA A 139 3.00 -4.94 -5.53
C ALA A 139 3.82 -5.96 -4.72
N LEU A 140 5.04 -6.29 -5.15
CA LEU A 140 5.91 -7.24 -4.45
C LEU A 140 6.46 -6.66 -3.15
N HIS A 141 6.80 -5.37 -3.14
CA HIS A 141 7.23 -4.64 -1.94
C HIS A 141 6.12 -4.66 -0.89
N GLU A 142 4.90 -4.30 -1.29
CA GLU A 142 3.75 -4.30 -0.39
C GLU A 142 3.33 -5.71 0.08
N MET A 143 3.49 -6.73 -0.77
CA MET A 143 3.27 -8.12 -0.36
C MET A 143 4.23 -8.54 0.75
N VAL A 144 5.50 -8.13 0.69
CA VAL A 144 6.45 -8.42 1.78
C VAL A 144 6.01 -7.74 3.07
N HIS A 145 5.54 -6.49 3.02
CA HIS A 145 4.94 -5.85 4.19
C HIS A 145 3.73 -6.62 4.73
N ALA A 146 2.87 -7.12 3.84
CA ALA A 146 1.71 -7.93 4.21
C ALA A 146 2.12 -9.22 4.93
N TYR A 147 3.11 -9.95 4.40
CA TYR A 147 3.67 -11.14 5.07
C TYR A 147 4.31 -10.79 6.42
N VAL A 148 5.14 -9.75 6.48
CA VAL A 148 5.79 -9.31 7.71
C VAL A 148 4.77 -8.92 8.78
N SER A 149 3.62 -8.36 8.40
CA SER A 149 2.55 -8.02 9.34
C SER A 149 1.95 -9.23 10.06
N ILE A 150 2.02 -10.42 9.44
CA ILE A 150 1.60 -11.69 10.05
C ILE A 150 2.61 -12.11 11.12
N LEU A 151 3.91 -11.97 10.83
CA LEU A 151 4.99 -12.35 11.74
C LEU A 151 5.10 -11.38 12.91
N ASN A 152 5.04 -10.08 12.63
CA ASN A 152 5.18 -9.03 13.62
C ASN A 152 4.41 -7.75 13.21
N PRO A 153 3.18 -7.56 13.69
CA PRO A 153 2.38 -6.36 13.38
C PRO A 153 2.93 -5.07 14.02
N HIS A 154 3.94 -5.16 14.88
CA HIS A 154 4.58 -4.03 15.56
C HIS A 154 6.06 -3.85 15.18
N ILE A 155 6.46 -4.42 14.04
CA ILE A 155 7.81 -4.26 13.51
C ILE A 155 8.16 -2.77 13.32
N ARG A 156 9.44 -2.45 13.51
CA ARG A 156 9.93 -1.08 13.30
C ARG A 156 9.93 -0.75 11.80
N LEU A 157 9.54 0.48 11.47
CA LEU A 157 9.42 0.96 10.09
C LEU A 157 10.68 0.66 9.26
N TRP A 158 11.85 1.09 9.73
CA TRP A 158 13.10 0.90 8.98
C TRP A 158 13.39 -0.58 8.63
N LEU A 159 12.98 -1.51 9.52
CA LEU A 159 13.24 -2.93 9.33
C LEU A 159 12.25 -3.55 8.35
N THR A 160 10.96 -3.17 8.42
CA THR A 160 9.97 -3.64 7.46
C THR A 160 10.25 -3.10 6.06
N GLU A 161 10.60 -1.81 5.93
CA GLU A 161 10.99 -1.20 4.64
C GLU A 161 12.25 -1.85 4.07
N GLY A 162 13.28 -2.04 4.90
CA GLY A 162 14.50 -2.71 4.46
C GLY A 162 14.26 -4.16 4.00
N THR A 163 13.38 -4.88 4.70
CA THR A 163 13.00 -6.26 4.33
C THR A 163 12.21 -6.28 3.03
N ALA A 164 11.24 -5.38 2.87
CA ALA A 164 10.42 -5.25 1.68
C ALA A 164 11.26 -4.90 0.45
N LEU A 165 12.15 -3.90 0.56
CA LEU A 165 13.08 -3.55 -0.50
C LEU A 165 14.00 -4.72 -0.85
N TYR A 166 14.59 -5.38 0.15
CA TYR A 166 15.54 -6.47 -0.10
C TYR A 166 14.91 -7.67 -0.81
N LEU A 167 13.72 -8.08 -0.39
CA LEU A 167 13.07 -9.28 -0.93
C LEU A 167 12.33 -9.02 -2.25
N SER A 168 11.78 -7.82 -2.45
CA SER A 168 11.03 -7.46 -3.66
C SER A 168 11.94 -7.15 -4.85
N ASN A 169 13.08 -6.48 -4.64
CA ASN A 169 13.94 -5.93 -5.69
C ASN A 169 14.42 -6.99 -6.70
N GLY A 170 14.50 -8.27 -6.33
CA GLY A 170 14.83 -9.38 -7.23
C GLY A 170 16.27 -9.37 -7.79
N GLU A 171 16.96 -8.24 -7.69
CA GLU A 171 18.34 -8.03 -8.13
C GLU A 171 19.33 -8.69 -7.17
N PRO A 172 20.39 -9.35 -7.70
CA PRO A 172 21.49 -9.83 -6.91
C PRO A 172 22.17 -8.68 -6.13
N PHE A 173 22.71 -8.99 -4.95
CA PHE A 173 23.56 -8.04 -4.25
C PHE A 173 24.81 -7.74 -5.08
N TYR A 174 24.93 -6.51 -5.60
CA TYR A 174 26.15 -6.04 -6.24
C TYR A 174 27.01 -5.32 -5.21
N LYS A 175 28.13 -5.95 -4.86
CA LYS A 175 29.13 -5.43 -3.91
C LYS A 175 29.42 -3.94 -4.13
N ARG A 176 29.56 -3.48 -5.37
CA ARG A 176 29.82 -2.08 -5.76
C ARG A 176 28.88 -1.04 -5.12
N TYR A 177 27.62 -1.39 -4.84
CA TYR A 177 26.64 -0.47 -4.23
C TYR A 177 26.96 -0.15 -2.77
N ALA A 178 27.76 -0.98 -2.10
CA ALA A 178 28.20 -0.75 -0.72
C ALA A 178 29.56 -0.03 -0.62
N TYR A 179 30.28 0.17 -1.74
CA TYR A 179 31.62 0.76 -1.75
C TYR A 179 31.67 2.18 -2.33
N ASN A 180 30.70 2.59 -3.15
CA ASN A 180 30.65 3.97 -3.65
C ASN A 180 29.94 4.87 -2.64
N ASN A 181 30.65 5.89 -2.16
CA ASN A 181 30.09 6.93 -1.31
C ASN A 181 28.77 7.46 -1.90
N VAL A 182 27.74 7.54 -1.05
CA VAL A 182 26.39 8.07 -1.31
C VAL A 182 26.39 9.51 -1.89
N SER A 183 27.56 10.14 -2.03
CA SER A 183 27.76 11.51 -2.49
C SER A 183 27.92 11.69 -4.01
N SER A 184 27.82 10.65 -4.84
CA SER A 184 28.05 10.79 -6.30
C SER A 184 26.85 10.48 -7.19
N MET A 185 25.61 10.63 -6.71
CA MET A 185 24.42 10.70 -7.58
C MET A 185 24.28 12.06 -8.30
N GLU A 186 25.39 12.71 -8.61
CA GLU A 186 25.42 13.73 -9.66
C GLU A 186 26.12 13.12 -10.87
N LYS A 187 25.34 12.98 -11.95
CA LYS A 187 25.68 12.59 -13.34
C LYS A 187 25.14 11.24 -13.76
N PHE A 188 23.84 11.21 -14.02
CA PHE A 188 23.31 10.47 -15.16
C PHE A 188 22.68 11.48 -16.14
N ASN A 189 23.52 12.00 -17.03
CA ASN A 189 23.13 12.53 -18.32
C ASN A 189 23.87 11.67 -19.35
N GLY A 190 23.12 10.93 -20.16
CA GLY A 190 23.57 10.12 -21.28
C GLY A 190 22.36 9.64 -22.05
#